data_AF-A0A2M8EAL5-F1
#
_entry.id   AF-A0A2M8EAL5-F1
#
_cell.length_a   1.000
_cell.length_b   1.000
_cell.length_c   1.000
_cell.angle_alpha   90.00
_cell.angle_beta   90.00
_cell.angle_gamma   90.00
#
_symmetry.space_group_name_H-M   'P 1'
#
loop_
_entity.id
_entity.type
_entity.pdbx_description
1 polymer ?
#
loop_
_entity_poly.entity_id
_entity_poly.type
_entity_poly.pdbx_seq_one_letter_code
_entity_poly.pdbx_strand_id
1 'polypeptide(L)'
;MPLKDLPPDARPREKLLARGPGALSDVELLALLLRTGIPGKGVLQLAQELLQLKPKDGADAGFDGIAGLLSATADDLKRIKGLGPAKCAELVAVLELARRAMAQRLQERAAFDTPDAVK
;
A
#
# COMPACT_ATOMS: atom_id res chain seq x y z
N MET A 1 -4.21 18.55 9.41
CA MET A 1 -5.03 18.14 10.56
C MET A 1 -4.52 16.80 11.09
N PRO A 2 -4.29 16.66 12.40
CA PRO A 2 -4.01 15.38 13.07
C PRO A 2 -5.13 14.35 12.88
N LEU A 3 -4.79 13.06 12.76
CA LEU A 3 -5.78 11.98 12.59
C LEU A 3 -6.82 11.94 13.73
N LYS A 4 -6.39 12.30 14.94
CA LYS A 4 -7.22 12.33 16.16
C LYS A 4 -8.31 13.42 16.12
N ASP A 5 -8.14 14.45 15.30
CA ASP A 5 -9.07 15.58 15.20
C ASP A 5 -10.17 15.31 14.15
N LEU A 6 -10.06 14.20 13.41
CA LEU A 6 -11.13 13.73 12.55
C LEU A 6 -12.32 13.23 13.40
N PRO A 7 -13.56 13.47 12.94
CA PRO A 7 -14.74 12.78 13.47
C PRO A 7 -14.51 11.27 13.54
N PRO A 8 -15.01 10.57 14.58
CA PRO A 8 -14.76 9.14 14.75
C PRO A 8 -15.07 8.29 13.50
N ASP A 9 -16.15 8.60 12.79
CA ASP A 9 -16.58 7.90 11.58
C ASP A 9 -15.72 8.22 10.33
N ALA A 10 -14.95 9.29 10.38
CA ALA A 10 -13.98 9.67 9.35
C ALA A 10 -12.58 9.11 9.62
N ARG A 11 -12.30 8.59 10.82
CA ARG A 11 -11.01 7.99 11.14
C ARG A 11 -10.84 6.67 10.39
N PRO A 12 -9.68 6.39 9.76
CA PRO A 12 -9.54 5.25 8.86
C PRO A 12 -9.85 3.87 9.47
N ARG A 13 -9.48 3.64 10.74
CA ARG A 13 -9.71 2.33 11.39
C ARG A 13 -11.19 2.11 11.65
N GLU A 14 -11.84 3.11 12.20
CA GLU A 14 -13.24 3.12 12.52
C GLU A 14 -14.09 3.05 11.24
N LYS A 15 -13.72 3.81 10.21
CA LYS A 15 -14.34 3.73 8.88
C LYS A 15 -14.20 2.33 8.28
N LEU A 16 -13.01 1.71 8.37
CA LEU A 16 -12.78 0.33 7.89
C LEU A 16 -13.69 -0.67 8.60
N LEU A 17 -13.81 -0.59 9.92
CA LEU A 17 -14.66 -1.48 10.72
C LEU A 17 -16.15 -1.28 10.43
N ALA A 18 -16.59 -0.04 10.21
CA ALA A 18 -18.00 0.29 10.03
C ALA A 18 -18.48 0.10 8.58
N ARG A 19 -17.63 0.35 7.58
CA ARG A 19 -18.02 0.44 6.16
C ARG A 19 -17.21 -0.47 5.24
N GLY A 20 -16.25 -1.21 5.77
CA GLY A 20 -15.38 -2.11 5.01
C GLY A 20 -14.26 -1.39 4.23
N PRO A 21 -13.35 -2.15 3.61
CA PRO A 21 -12.15 -1.62 2.96
C PRO A 21 -12.46 -0.75 1.75
N GLY A 22 -13.57 -1.01 1.04
CA GLY A 22 -13.96 -0.22 -0.15
C GLY A 22 -14.38 1.21 0.15
N ALA A 23 -14.62 1.57 1.42
CA ALA A 23 -14.93 2.94 1.83
C ALA A 23 -13.67 3.81 2.05
N LEU A 24 -12.48 3.21 2.04
CA LEU A 24 -11.21 3.91 2.25
C LEU A 24 -10.61 4.31 0.90
N SER A 25 -10.02 5.50 0.87
CA SER A 25 -9.10 5.89 -0.18
C SER A 25 -7.77 5.14 -0.07
N ASP A 26 -7.01 5.10 -1.16
CA ASP A 26 -5.65 4.55 -1.20
C ASP A 26 -4.74 5.18 -0.13
N VAL A 27 -4.88 6.49 0.08
CA VAL A 27 -4.15 7.24 1.12
C VAL A 27 -4.51 6.72 2.52
N GLU A 28 -5.79 6.47 2.78
CA GLU A 28 -6.25 5.94 4.08
C GLU A 28 -5.78 4.50 4.28
N LEU A 29 -5.85 3.64 3.25
CA LEU A 29 -5.34 2.28 3.29
C LEU A 29 -3.85 2.24 3.63
N LEU A 30 -3.04 3.04 2.93
CA LEU A 30 -1.62 3.10 3.20
C LEU A 30 -1.33 3.72 4.59
N ALA A 31 -2.09 4.74 5.00
CA ALA A 31 -1.93 5.34 6.32
C ALA A 31 -2.21 4.36 7.47
N LEU A 32 -3.13 3.40 7.28
CA LEU A 32 -3.38 2.33 8.25
C LEU A 32 -2.13 1.46 8.47
N LEU A 33 -1.45 1.08 7.39
CA LEU A 33 -0.21 0.29 7.43
C LEU A 33 0.94 1.08 8.03
N LEU A 34 1.06 2.37 7.69
CA LEU A 34 2.12 3.22 8.23
C LEU A 34 1.95 3.53 9.73
N ARG A 35 0.72 3.46 10.25
CA ARG A 35 0.26 3.69 11.63
C ARG A 35 0.47 5.10 12.19
N THR A 36 1.66 5.67 11.99
CA THR A 36 2.08 6.96 12.50
C THR A 36 2.78 7.77 11.42
N GLY A 37 2.77 9.09 11.56
CA GLY A 37 3.54 9.99 10.72
C GLY A 37 5.01 10.05 11.15
N ILE A 38 5.64 11.17 10.84
CA ILE A 38 6.98 11.55 11.31
C ILE A 38 6.91 12.93 11.97
N PRO A 39 7.94 13.37 12.72
CA PRO A 39 7.96 14.73 13.26
C PRO A 39 7.68 15.77 12.16
N GLY A 40 6.67 16.61 12.40
CA GLY A 40 6.23 17.65 11.45
C GLY A 40 5.31 17.18 10.31
N LYS A 41 4.97 15.89 10.20
CA LYS A 41 4.13 15.36 9.11
C LYS A 41 3.19 14.25 9.58
N GLY A 42 1.89 14.45 9.42
CA GLY A 42 0.87 13.46 9.78
C GLY A 42 0.92 12.21 8.89
N VAL A 43 0.37 11.09 9.37
CA VAL A 43 0.40 9.80 8.65
C VAL A 43 -0.34 9.85 7.30
N LEU A 44 -1.47 10.56 7.22
CA LEU A 44 -2.21 10.73 5.96
C LEU A 44 -1.39 11.52 4.93
N GLN A 45 -0.69 12.57 5.38
CA GLN A 45 0.19 13.35 4.51
C GLN A 45 1.39 12.52 4.04
N LEU A 46 2.00 11.74 4.95
CA LEU A 46 3.09 10.82 4.61
C LEU A 46 2.65 9.77 3.58
N ALA A 47 1.47 9.17 3.77
CA ALA A 47 0.89 8.21 2.82
C ALA A 47 0.61 8.85 1.46
N GLN A 48 0.06 10.06 1.44
CA GLN A 48 -0.22 10.79 0.20
C GLN A 48 1.07 11.11 -0.57
N GLU A 49 2.10 11.63 0.10
CA GLU A 49 3.38 11.94 -0.54
C GLU A 49 4.09 10.69 -1.07
N LEU A 50 3.99 9.57 -0.37
CA LEU A 50 4.48 8.28 -0.85
C LEU A 50 3.80 7.89 -2.17
N LEU A 51 2.46 7.88 -2.20
CA LEU A 51 1.72 7.50 -3.39
C LEU A 51 1.94 8.46 -4.57
N GLN A 52 2.17 9.75 -4.29
CA GLN A 52 2.40 10.77 -5.31
C GLN A 52 3.86 10.89 -5.75
N LEU A 53 4.77 10.09 -5.18
CA LEU A 53 6.17 10.10 -5.58
C LEU A 53 6.27 9.54 -6.99
N LYS A 54 6.59 10.40 -7.97
CA LYS A 54 6.74 9.97 -9.36
C LYS A 54 8.16 9.49 -9.63
N PRO A 55 8.34 8.46 -10.49
CA PRO A 55 9.64 8.13 -11.04
C PRO A 55 10.22 9.39 -11.70
N LYS A 56 11.49 9.71 -11.39
CA LYS A 56 12.21 10.74 -12.13
C LYS A 56 12.83 10.13 -13.38
N ASP A 57 13.02 10.92 -14.43
CA ASP A 57 13.54 10.46 -15.71
C ASP A 57 14.79 9.56 -15.54
N GLY A 58 14.65 8.27 -15.89
CA GLY A 58 15.70 7.27 -15.79
C GLY A 58 16.01 6.70 -14.40
N ALA A 59 15.18 6.97 -13.38
CA ALA A 59 15.35 6.46 -12.02
C ALA A 59 14.18 5.58 -11.56
N ASP A 60 14.50 4.47 -10.91
CA ASP A 60 13.55 3.50 -10.33
C ASP A 60 12.79 4.04 -9.08
N ALA A 61 13.13 5.24 -8.61
CA ALA A 61 12.60 5.77 -7.37
C ALA A 61 11.29 6.56 -7.59
N GLY A 62 10.16 5.86 -7.53
CA GLY A 62 8.81 6.43 -7.50
C GLY A 62 7.74 5.35 -7.56
N PHE A 63 6.54 5.67 -7.09
CA PHE A 63 5.42 4.72 -6.96
C PHE A 63 4.20 5.12 -7.81
N ASP A 64 3.92 6.41 -8.00
CA ASP A 64 2.79 6.94 -8.80
C ASP A 64 1.48 6.13 -8.60
N GLY A 65 1.10 5.93 -7.33
CA GLY A 65 -0.07 5.16 -6.90
C GLY A 65 0.25 3.79 -6.30
N ILE A 66 -0.81 3.02 -6.00
CA ILE A 66 -0.69 1.69 -5.39
C ILE A 66 0.03 0.70 -6.31
N ALA A 67 -0.19 0.80 -7.63
CA ALA A 67 0.39 -0.12 -8.59
C ALA A 67 1.93 -0.05 -8.60
N GLY A 68 2.52 1.15 -8.66
CA GLY A 68 3.98 1.25 -8.58
C GLY A 68 4.50 1.01 -7.17
N LEU A 69 3.72 1.28 -6.11
CA LEU A 69 4.07 0.84 -4.76
C LEU A 69 4.16 -0.69 -4.66
N LEU A 70 3.27 -1.44 -5.31
CA LEU A 70 3.33 -2.91 -5.39
C LEU A 70 4.56 -3.43 -6.15
N SER A 71 5.11 -2.62 -7.04
CA SER A 71 6.36 -2.91 -7.76
C SER A 71 7.61 -2.49 -6.99
N ALA A 72 7.46 -1.77 -5.88
CA ALA A 72 8.58 -1.26 -5.10
C ALA A 72 9.45 -2.38 -4.51
N THR A 73 10.75 -2.15 -4.52
CA THR A 73 11.74 -2.98 -3.82
C THR A 73 11.97 -2.47 -2.39
N ALA A 74 12.62 -3.29 -1.57
CA ALA A 74 13.03 -2.86 -0.24
C ALA A 74 13.98 -1.65 -0.29
N ASP A 75 14.82 -1.54 -1.33
CA ASP A 75 15.76 -0.44 -1.47
C ASP A 75 15.09 0.86 -1.92
N ASP A 76 14.00 0.80 -2.69
CA ASP A 76 13.17 1.97 -3.02
C ASP A 76 12.54 2.55 -1.76
N LEU A 77 11.99 1.69 -0.90
CA LEU A 77 11.34 2.09 0.36
C LEU A 77 12.34 2.68 1.36
N LYS A 78 13.56 2.14 1.45
CA LYS A 78 14.63 2.68 2.33
C LYS A 78 15.05 4.10 1.97
N ARG A 79 14.88 4.51 0.71
CA ARG A 79 15.20 5.88 0.25
C ARG A 79 14.16 6.90 0.73
N ILE A 80 12.99 6.46 1.21
CA ILE A 80 11.93 7.35 1.64
C ILE A 80 12.20 7.86 3.05
N LYS A 81 12.41 9.18 3.16
CA LYS A 81 12.57 9.85 4.44
C LYS A 81 11.35 9.61 5.33
N GLY A 82 11.57 8.98 6.48
CA GLY A 82 10.53 8.71 7.47
C GLY A 82 9.97 7.30 7.47
N LEU A 83 10.40 6.45 6.52
CA LEU A 83 10.20 5.02 6.59
C LEU A 83 11.41 4.38 7.31
N GLY A 84 11.31 4.28 8.63
CA GLY A 84 12.28 3.50 9.41
C GLY A 84 12.23 2.01 9.07
N PRO A 85 13.21 1.21 9.54
CA PRO A 85 13.35 -0.20 9.18
C PRO A 85 12.09 -1.03 9.47
N ALA A 86 11.38 -0.74 10.57
CA ALA A 86 10.14 -1.42 10.92
C ALA A 86 9.01 -1.16 9.88
N LYS A 87 8.80 0.11 9.48
CA LYS A 87 7.77 0.45 8.49
C LYS A 87 8.11 -0.10 7.10
N CYS A 88 9.39 -0.09 6.73
CA CYS A 88 9.85 -0.73 5.49
C CYS A 88 9.56 -2.23 5.50
N ALA A 89 9.92 -2.94 6.58
CA ALA A 89 9.69 -4.38 6.69
C ALA A 89 8.20 -4.73 6.62
N GLU A 90 7.35 -3.96 7.32
CA GLU A 90 5.90 -4.14 7.30
C GLU A 90 5.32 -3.95 5.89
N LEU A 91 5.71 -2.89 5.18
CA LEU A 91 5.28 -2.66 3.81
C LEU A 91 5.76 -3.74 2.86
N VAL A 92 7.05 -4.09 2.88
CA VAL A 92 7.60 -5.17 2.04
C VAL A 92 6.83 -6.47 2.25
N ALA A 93 6.52 -6.83 3.51
CA ALA A 93 5.76 -8.03 3.82
C ALA A 93 4.34 -7.99 3.23
N VAL A 94 3.62 -6.87 3.39
CA VAL A 94 2.26 -6.72 2.84
C VAL A 94 2.24 -6.75 1.31
N LEU A 95 3.19 -6.07 0.65
CA LEU A 95 3.29 -6.06 -0.81
C LEU A 95 3.64 -7.45 -1.34
N GLU A 96 4.51 -8.18 -0.66
CA GLU A 96 4.85 -9.56 -1.01
C GLU A 96 3.67 -10.52 -0.85
N LEU A 97 2.87 -10.37 0.22
CA LEU A 97 1.62 -11.12 0.38
C LEU A 97 0.66 -10.86 -0.78
N ALA A 98 0.50 -9.59 -1.18
CA ALA A 98 -0.34 -9.22 -2.32
C ALA A 98 0.17 -9.86 -3.63
N ARG A 99 1.48 -9.81 -3.89
CA ARG A 99 2.09 -10.44 -5.08
C ARG A 99 1.88 -11.96 -5.10
N ARG A 100 2.07 -12.64 -3.97
CA ARG A 100 1.84 -14.09 -3.87
C ARG A 100 0.39 -14.47 -4.09
N ALA A 101 -0.56 -13.72 -3.52
CA ALA A 101 -1.99 -13.95 -3.71
C ALA A 101 -2.41 -13.76 -5.17
N MET A 102 -1.88 -12.74 -5.85
CA MET A 102 -2.13 -12.51 -7.29
C MET A 102 -1.53 -13.64 -8.14
N ALA A 103 -0.30 -14.07 -7.84
CA ALA A 103 0.35 -15.15 -8.55
C ALA A 103 -0.43 -16.47 -8.41
N GLN A 104 -0.91 -16.81 -7.21
CA GLN A 104 -1.73 -18.00 -6.96
C GLN A 104 -3.03 -17.98 -7.79
N ARG A 105 -3.74 -16.85 -7.79
CA ARG A 105 -4.96 -16.68 -8.61
C ARG A 105 -4.71 -16.82 -10.11
N LEU A 106 -3.54 -16.38 -10.60
CA LEU A 106 -3.17 -16.53 -12.00
C LEU A 106 -2.88 -17.99 -12.35
N GLN A 107 -2.21 -18.73 -11.46
CA GLN A 107 -1.94 -20.17 -11.64
C GLN A 107 -3.24 -20.98 -11.63
N GLU A 108 -4.17 -20.68 -10.73
CA GLU A 108 -5.50 -21.32 -10.71
C GLU A 108 -6.23 -21.11 -12.04
N ARG A 109 -6.28 -19.88 -12.55
CA ARG A 109 -6.92 -19.56 -13.84
C ARG A 109 -6.27 -20.29 -15.01
N ALA A 110 -4.93 -20.29 -15.10
CA ALA A 110 -4.20 -20.97 -16.15
C ALA A 110 -4.45 -22.49 -16.16
N ALA A 111 -4.71 -23.10 -14.99
CA ALA A 111 -5.07 -24.51 -14.87
C ALA A 111 -6.49 -24.84 -15.37
N PHE A 112 -7.40 -23.85 -15.44
CA PHE A 112 -8.76 -24.02 -15.98
C PHE A 112 -8.84 -23.69 -17.48
N ASP A 113 -7.87 -22.97 -18.04
CA ASP A 113 -7.82 -22.59 -19.46
C ASP A 113 -7.09 -23.61 -20.35
N THR A 114 -6.70 -24.77 -19.82
CA THR A 114 -6.15 -25.89 -20.61
C THR A 114 -7.28 -26.77 -21.19
N PRO A 115 -7.41 -26.91 -22.52
CA PRO A 115 -8.51 -27.65 -23.16
C PRO A 115 -8.64 -29.12 -22.73
N ASP A 116 -7.55 -29.74 -22.24
CA ASP A 116 -7.51 -31.14 -21.81
C ASP A 116 -8.08 -31.38 -20.39
N ALA A 117 -8.46 -30.32 -19.65
CA ALA A 117 -8.93 -30.41 -18.26
C ALA A 117 -10.44 -30.66 -18.11
N VAL A 118 -11.19 -30.74 -19.22
CA VAL A 118 -12.63 -31.05 -19.21
C VAL A 118 -12.85 -32.39 -19.91
N LYS A 119 -13.20 -33.41 -19.15
CA LYS A 119 -13.67 -34.71 -19.63
C LYS A 119 -15.18 -34.80 -19.46
#